data_AF-A0A7S4L5P0-F1
#
_entry.id   AF-A0A7S4L5P0-F1
#
_cell.length_a   1.000
_cell.length_b   1.000
_cell.length_c   1.000
_cell.angle_alpha   90.00
_cell.angle_beta   90.00
_cell.angle_gamma   90.00
#
_symmetry.space_group_name_H-M   'P 1'
#
loop_
_entity.id
_entity.type
_entity.pdbx_description
1 polymer ?
#
loop_
_entity_poly.entity_id
_entity_poly.type
_entity_poly.pdbx_seq_one_letter_code
_entity_poly.pdbx_strand_id
1 'polypeptide(L)'
;ELTSTFLKNVDLWSKSAPLSLSIEPRSVSWEDDIRSFVDQINTFVHQEIMKHFTDLVMHRSFLIDRLKKIFTGQRKDEVCSWWLYWIEKKADEYLVGKGYKHTALPANYTDQPPDNIEDVKNNLNLLQKIMKMKNEEEEKEGEAKKELEDLKAFVEETTVAVYITLDRLVEEMQFAKDKEWEEVEMGLENIVEKGMSQLIADYEYLLKMKEMDKELKERKKGEEEGKGIQMTSVVPVSGLVMARFHIYECECQTALDIWDVQNKASSEEDKSEISEESDKKQGEEKERNILGRSRSMSDGGGGETGSF
;
A
#
# COMPACT_ATOMS: atom_id res chain seq x y z
N GLU A 1 -49.12 15.98 -20.28
CA GLU A 1 -47.86 16.51 -20.84
C GLU A 1 -47.21 15.58 -21.86
N LEU A 2 -46.99 14.29 -21.56
CA LEU A 2 -46.37 13.32 -22.48
C LEU A 2 -46.98 13.27 -23.90
N THR A 3 -48.30 13.33 -24.04
CA THR A 3 -49.00 13.38 -25.33
C THR A 3 -48.75 14.67 -26.12
N SER A 4 -48.57 15.80 -25.42
CA SER A 4 -48.25 17.09 -26.05
C SER A 4 -46.79 17.13 -26.53
N THR A 5 -45.87 16.54 -25.75
CA THR A 5 -44.47 16.37 -26.14
C THR A 5 -44.33 15.43 -27.35
N PHE A 6 -45.10 14.33 -27.38
CA PHE A 6 -45.15 13.43 -28.52
C PHE A 6 -45.63 14.12 -29.80
N LEU A 7 -46.74 14.86 -29.75
CA LEU A 7 -47.27 15.58 -30.92
C LEU A 7 -46.32 16.69 -31.42
N LYS A 8 -45.62 17.38 -30.52
CA LYS A 8 -44.57 18.36 -30.91
C LYS A 8 -43.38 17.69 -31.58
N ASN A 9 -42.97 16.51 -31.13
CA ASN A 9 -41.87 15.77 -31.72
C ASN A 9 -42.24 15.20 -33.10
N VAL A 10 -43.48 14.75 -33.29
CA VAL A 10 -44.00 14.31 -34.60
C VAL A 10 -43.99 15.46 -35.62
N ASP A 11 -44.39 16.68 -35.22
CA ASP A 11 -44.34 17.87 -36.07
C ASP A 11 -42.90 18.32 -36.41
N LEU A 12 -41.96 18.16 -35.46
CA LEU A 12 -40.54 18.40 -35.71
C LEU A 12 -39.92 17.36 -36.66
N TRP A 13 -40.37 16.11 -36.58
CA TRP A 13 -39.94 15.02 -37.46
C TRP A 13 -40.45 15.16 -38.89
N SER A 14 -41.71 15.57 -39.07
CA SER A 14 -42.25 15.84 -40.41
C SER A 14 -41.54 16.99 -41.13
N LYS A 15 -40.91 17.91 -40.36
CA LYS A 15 -40.16 19.05 -40.90
C LYS A 15 -38.69 18.75 -41.20
N SER A 16 -38.14 17.65 -40.67
CA SER A 16 -36.70 17.32 -40.77
C SER A 16 -36.39 16.13 -41.69
N ALA A 17 -37.40 15.37 -42.13
CA ALA A 17 -37.20 14.27 -43.07
C ALA A 17 -36.98 14.79 -44.52
N PRO A 18 -35.83 14.53 -45.16
CA PRO A 18 -35.60 14.85 -46.56
C PRO A 18 -36.19 13.74 -47.43
N LEU A 19 -37.52 13.67 -47.52
CA LEU A 19 -38.21 12.75 -48.42
C LEU A 19 -38.89 13.54 -49.53
N SER A 20 -38.16 13.78 -50.63
CA SER A 20 -38.77 14.04 -51.93
C SER A 20 -39.37 12.74 -52.46
N LEU A 21 -40.49 12.30 -51.88
CA LEU A 21 -41.29 11.19 -52.41
C LEU A 21 -42.09 11.71 -53.59
N SER A 22 -41.56 11.49 -54.81
CA SER A 22 -42.33 11.65 -56.04
C SER A 22 -43.38 10.55 -56.11
N ILE A 23 -44.63 10.89 -55.78
CA ILE A 23 -45.77 9.96 -55.83
C ILE A 23 -46.25 9.86 -57.28
N GLU A 24 -45.80 8.84 -58.00
CA GLU A 24 -46.49 8.41 -59.23
C GLU A 24 -47.81 7.71 -58.87
N PRO A 25 -48.93 7.98 -59.57
CA PRO A 25 -50.22 7.39 -59.28
C PRO A 25 -50.22 5.92 -59.72
N ARG A 26 -49.86 5.01 -58.81
CA ARG A 26 -50.10 3.56 -58.99
C ARG A 26 -51.48 3.22 -58.44
N SER A 27 -52.20 2.36 -59.15
CA SER A 27 -53.55 1.86 -58.80
C SER A 27 -53.57 0.87 -57.62
N VAL A 28 -52.63 0.99 -56.70
CA VAL A 28 -52.62 0.22 -55.44
C VAL A 28 -53.51 0.98 -54.46
N SER A 29 -54.30 0.25 -53.66
CA SER A 29 -55.18 0.87 -52.68
C SER A 29 -54.33 1.69 -51.71
N TRP A 30 -54.53 3.00 -51.69
CA TRP A 30 -53.90 3.94 -50.75
C TRP A 30 -54.03 3.49 -49.28
N GLU A 31 -55.01 2.62 -48.99
CA GLU A 31 -55.18 1.97 -47.69
C GLU A 31 -54.04 1.02 -47.33
N ASP A 32 -53.48 0.28 -48.30
CA ASP A 32 -52.37 -0.65 -48.07
C ASP A 32 -51.06 0.10 -47.82
N ASP A 33 -50.85 1.23 -48.50
CA ASP A 33 -49.71 2.12 -48.26
C ASP A 33 -49.79 2.77 -46.88
N ILE A 34 -50.98 3.20 -46.45
CA ILE A 34 -51.21 3.72 -45.09
C ILE A 34 -50.96 2.63 -44.04
N ARG A 35 -51.45 1.41 -44.25
CA ARG A 35 -51.20 0.28 -43.31
C ARG A 35 -49.72 -0.03 -43.20
N SER A 36 -49.02 -0.17 -44.33
CA SER A 36 -47.58 -0.39 -44.37
C SER A 36 -46.80 0.72 -43.64
N PHE A 37 -47.19 1.98 -43.83
CA PHE A 37 -46.57 3.10 -43.13
C PHE A 37 -46.83 3.08 -41.61
N VAL A 38 -48.07 2.77 -41.19
CA VAL A 38 -48.41 2.61 -39.77
C VAL A 38 -47.61 1.47 -39.13
N ASP A 39 -47.46 0.34 -39.84
CA ASP A 39 -46.66 -0.79 -39.37
C ASP A 39 -45.17 -0.45 -39.24
N GLN A 40 -44.62 0.35 -40.17
CA GLN A 40 -43.25 0.86 -40.09
C GLN A 40 -43.07 1.80 -38.89
N ILE A 41 -44.01 2.71 -38.64
CA ILE A 41 -43.99 3.58 -37.44
C ILE A 41 -44.07 2.74 -36.17
N ASN A 42 -44.99 1.78 -36.09
CA ASN A 42 -45.13 0.93 -34.91
C ASN A 42 -43.87 0.10 -34.65
N THR A 43 -43.25 -0.44 -35.70
CA THR A 43 -41.99 -1.18 -35.60
C THR A 43 -40.86 -0.27 -35.09
N PHE A 44 -40.73 0.93 -35.65
CA PHE A 44 -39.71 1.90 -35.23
C PHE A 44 -39.90 2.34 -33.77
N VAL A 45 -41.12 2.71 -33.39
CA VAL A 45 -41.46 3.12 -32.01
C VAL A 45 -41.20 1.96 -31.04
N HIS A 46 -41.58 0.73 -31.39
CA HIS A 46 -41.29 -0.44 -30.58
C HIS A 46 -39.79 -0.67 -30.41
N GLN A 47 -38.99 -0.55 -31.49
CA GLN A 47 -37.53 -0.68 -31.42
C GLN A 47 -36.89 0.36 -30.48
N GLU A 48 -37.28 1.63 -30.58
CA GLU A 48 -36.69 2.68 -29.73
C GLU A 48 -37.12 2.52 -28.26
N ILE A 49 -38.38 2.11 -28.00
CA ILE A 49 -38.85 1.77 -26.66
C ILE A 49 -38.04 0.59 -26.08
N MET A 50 -37.84 -0.48 -26.86
CA MET A 50 -37.10 -1.66 -26.40
C MET A 50 -35.63 -1.35 -26.14
N LYS A 51 -35.02 -0.48 -26.94
CA LYS A 51 -33.66 0.01 -26.71
C LYS A 51 -33.55 0.78 -25.38
N HIS A 52 -34.40 1.78 -25.17
CA HIS A 52 -34.42 2.52 -23.90
C HIS A 52 -34.73 1.64 -22.69
N PHE A 53 -35.64 0.69 -22.85
CA PHE A 53 -35.95 -0.29 -21.81
C PHE A 53 -34.72 -1.17 -21.49
N THR A 54 -34.00 -1.64 -22.51
CA THR A 54 -32.77 -2.43 -22.33
C THR A 54 -31.70 -1.61 -21.63
N ASP A 55 -31.47 -0.36 -22.04
CA ASP A 55 -30.52 0.54 -21.39
C ASP A 55 -30.87 0.76 -19.91
N LEU A 56 -32.16 0.95 -19.60
CA LEU A 56 -32.66 1.10 -18.24
C LEU A 56 -32.43 -0.16 -17.39
N VAL A 57 -32.72 -1.35 -17.94
CA VAL A 57 -32.51 -2.64 -17.28
C VAL A 57 -31.02 -2.88 -17.02
N MET A 58 -30.15 -2.59 -17.99
CA MET A 58 -28.70 -2.73 -17.85
C MET A 58 -28.15 -1.77 -16.79
N HIS A 59 -28.60 -0.51 -16.81
CA HIS A 59 -28.21 0.47 -15.79
C HIS A 59 -28.67 0.06 -14.39
N ARG A 60 -29.90 -0.44 -14.25
CA ARG A 60 -30.44 -0.96 -12.99
C ARG A 60 -29.61 -2.16 -12.49
N SER A 61 -29.29 -3.12 -13.36
CA SER A 61 -28.46 -4.28 -12.99
C SER A 61 -27.09 -3.85 -12.48
N PHE A 62 -26.43 -2.93 -13.21
CA PHE A 62 -25.14 -2.39 -12.82
C PHE A 62 -25.18 -1.69 -11.45
N LEU A 63 -26.21 -0.89 -11.17
CA LEU A 63 -26.39 -0.25 -9.88
C LEU A 63 -26.61 -1.27 -8.77
N ILE A 64 -27.45 -2.27 -8.99
CA ILE A 64 -27.71 -3.35 -8.01
C ILE A 64 -26.42 -4.10 -7.68
N ASP A 65 -25.61 -4.46 -8.69
CA ASP A 65 -24.36 -5.18 -8.47
C ASP A 65 -23.34 -4.32 -7.72
N ARG A 66 -23.24 -3.03 -8.07
CA ARG A 66 -22.39 -2.09 -7.34
C ARG A 66 -22.81 -1.95 -5.88
N LEU A 67 -24.11 -1.86 -5.61
CA LEU A 67 -24.65 -1.72 -4.26
C LEU A 67 -24.50 -3.01 -3.45
N LYS A 68 -24.71 -4.17 -4.08
CA LYS A 68 -24.36 -5.47 -3.47
C LYS A 68 -22.90 -5.52 -3.06
N LYS A 69 -21.97 -5.07 -3.90
CA LYS A 69 -20.53 -5.03 -3.55
C LYS A 69 -20.25 -4.10 -2.36
N ILE A 70 -20.96 -2.98 -2.26
CA ILE A 70 -20.85 -2.07 -1.12
C ILE A 70 -21.39 -2.74 0.15
N PHE A 71 -22.61 -3.29 0.11
CA PHE A 71 -23.26 -3.90 1.28
C PHE A 71 -22.63 -5.21 1.76
N THR A 72 -22.01 -5.96 0.85
CA THR A 72 -21.27 -7.19 1.20
C THR A 72 -19.87 -6.90 1.76
N GLY A 73 -19.42 -5.63 1.74
CA GLY A 73 -18.06 -5.25 2.14
C GLY A 73 -17.01 -5.49 1.07
N GLN A 74 -17.32 -6.18 -0.04
CA GLN A 74 -16.35 -6.45 -1.11
C GLN A 74 -15.70 -5.17 -1.65
N ARG A 75 -16.47 -4.09 -1.83
CA ARG A 75 -15.94 -2.82 -2.31
C ARG A 75 -14.98 -2.20 -1.30
N LYS A 76 -15.29 -2.31 -0.01
CA LYS A 76 -14.38 -1.90 1.05
C LYS A 76 -13.11 -2.72 1.00
N ASP A 77 -13.18 -4.04 0.89
CA ASP A 77 -12.00 -4.91 0.82
C ASP A 77 -11.11 -4.59 -0.40
N GLU A 78 -11.72 -4.29 -1.55
CA GLU A 78 -10.99 -3.82 -2.75
C GLU A 78 -10.24 -2.51 -2.49
N VAL A 79 -10.93 -1.51 -1.94
CA VAL A 79 -10.31 -0.22 -1.59
C VAL A 79 -9.27 -0.42 -0.50
N CYS A 80 -9.54 -1.29 0.48
CA CYS A 80 -8.68 -1.60 1.60
C CYS A 80 -7.41 -2.34 1.17
N SER A 81 -7.51 -3.20 0.18
CA SER A 81 -6.35 -3.86 -0.43
C SER A 81 -5.53 -2.87 -1.25
N TRP A 82 -6.23 -1.99 -2.00
CA TRP A 82 -5.59 -1.03 -2.88
C TRP A 82 -4.72 0.00 -2.14
N TRP A 83 -5.23 0.67 -1.11
CA TRP A 83 -4.44 1.67 -0.36
C TRP A 83 -3.32 1.03 0.49
N LEU A 84 -3.52 -0.17 1.07
CA LEU A 84 -2.45 -0.89 1.78
C LEU A 84 -1.32 -1.26 0.82
N TYR A 85 -1.66 -1.79 -0.36
CA TYR A 85 -0.70 -2.02 -1.43
C TYR A 85 0.00 -0.74 -1.87
N TRP A 86 -0.74 0.38 -1.99
CA TRP A 86 -0.16 1.66 -2.36
C TRP A 86 0.82 2.18 -1.31
N ILE A 87 0.47 2.09 -0.02
CA ILE A 87 1.35 2.44 1.11
C ILE A 87 2.62 1.59 1.10
N GLU A 88 2.47 0.27 0.97
CA GLU A 88 3.59 -0.67 0.88
C GLU A 88 4.51 -0.31 -0.29
N LYS A 89 3.96 -0.21 -1.50
CA LYS A 89 4.73 0.15 -2.70
C LYS A 89 5.47 1.47 -2.54
N LYS A 90 4.80 2.49 -1.98
CA LYS A 90 5.39 3.82 -1.78
C LYS A 90 6.46 3.81 -0.71
N ALA A 91 6.27 3.07 0.38
CA ALA A 91 7.27 2.87 1.42
C ALA A 91 8.52 2.17 0.85
N ASP A 92 8.33 1.16 0.00
CA ASP A 92 9.41 0.43 -0.66
C ASP A 92 10.18 1.33 -1.63
N GLU A 93 9.47 2.07 -2.50
CA GLU A 93 10.08 3.05 -3.41
C GLU A 93 10.92 4.09 -2.64
N TYR A 94 10.39 4.59 -1.51
CA TYR A 94 11.09 5.53 -0.64
C TYR A 94 12.36 4.92 -0.03
N LEU A 95 12.26 3.73 0.56
CA LEU A 95 13.38 3.05 1.20
C LEU A 95 14.47 2.68 0.20
N VAL A 96 14.11 2.16 -0.98
CA VAL A 96 15.06 1.89 -2.07
C VAL A 96 15.78 3.17 -2.48
N GLY A 97 15.06 4.29 -2.59
CA GLY A 97 15.64 5.60 -2.86
C GLY A 97 16.64 6.07 -1.79
N LYS A 98 16.56 5.54 -0.56
CA LYS A 98 17.50 5.77 0.55
C LYS A 98 18.59 4.70 0.67
N GLY A 99 18.65 3.73 -0.24
CA GLY A 99 19.66 2.68 -0.28
C GLY A 99 19.28 1.37 0.43
N TYR A 100 18.02 1.20 0.83
CA TYR A 100 17.53 -0.05 1.38
C TYR A 100 17.55 -1.19 0.34
N LYS A 101 18.03 -2.37 0.74
CA LYS A 101 18.11 -3.55 -0.13
C LYS A 101 17.08 -4.60 0.27
N HIS A 102 15.97 -4.71 -0.46
CA HIS A 102 14.94 -5.73 -0.19
C HIS A 102 15.42 -7.18 -0.34
N THR A 103 16.50 -7.41 -1.09
CA THR A 103 17.10 -8.74 -1.26
C THR A 103 18.04 -9.13 -0.13
N ALA A 104 18.26 -8.26 0.87
CA ALA A 104 19.16 -8.55 1.99
C ALA A 104 18.62 -9.66 2.90
N LEU A 105 17.28 -9.76 3.04
CA LEU A 105 16.62 -10.85 3.74
C LEU A 105 15.86 -11.73 2.74
N PRO A 106 16.01 -13.07 2.81
CA PRO A 106 15.11 -13.97 2.09
C PRO A 106 13.72 -13.96 2.75
N ALA A 107 12.69 -14.31 1.99
CA ALA A 107 11.31 -14.33 2.50
C ALA A 107 11.12 -15.27 3.72
N ASN A 108 11.96 -16.31 3.81
CA ASN A 108 12.03 -17.30 4.89
C ASN A 108 13.28 -17.10 5.77
N TYR A 109 13.59 -15.85 6.16
CA TYR A 109 14.79 -15.49 6.93
C TYR A 109 14.93 -16.19 8.29
N THR A 110 13.86 -16.82 8.80
CA THR A 110 13.92 -17.65 10.00
C THR A 110 14.61 -18.99 9.76
N ASP A 111 14.48 -19.54 8.54
CA ASP A 111 14.99 -20.87 8.19
C ASP A 111 16.24 -20.81 7.31
N GLN A 112 16.39 -19.73 6.52
CA GLN A 112 17.50 -19.53 5.61
C GLN A 112 18.32 -18.30 6.01
N PRO A 113 19.66 -18.42 6.16
CA PRO A 113 20.50 -17.27 6.46
C PRO A 113 20.51 -16.26 5.30
N PRO A 114 20.65 -14.96 5.60
CA PRO A 114 20.81 -13.95 4.56
C PRO A 114 22.14 -14.15 3.83
N ASP A 115 22.14 -13.90 2.51
CA ASP A 115 23.35 -14.01 1.68
C ASP A 115 24.45 -13.04 2.13
N ASN A 116 24.06 -11.88 2.68
CA ASN A 116 24.98 -10.87 3.17
C ASN A 116 24.45 -10.21 4.46
N ILE A 117 25.01 -10.61 5.60
CA ILE A 117 24.64 -10.07 6.91
C ILE A 117 24.92 -8.56 7.04
N GLU A 118 25.91 -8.04 6.32
CA GLU A 118 26.26 -6.63 6.36
C GLU A 118 25.17 -5.77 5.71
N ASP A 119 24.52 -6.28 4.65
CA ASP A 119 23.38 -5.61 4.03
C ASP A 119 22.19 -5.54 4.99
N VAL A 120 21.98 -6.57 5.81
CA VAL A 120 20.96 -6.57 6.88
C VAL A 120 21.27 -5.52 7.95
N LYS A 121 22.54 -5.42 8.39
CA LYS A 121 22.99 -4.39 9.34
C LYS A 121 22.80 -2.97 8.78
N ASN A 122 23.15 -2.75 7.51
CA ASN A 122 22.96 -1.47 6.85
C ASN A 122 21.48 -1.09 6.73
N ASN A 123 20.63 -2.05 6.36
CA ASN A 123 19.17 -1.85 6.34
C ASN A 123 18.62 -1.49 7.73
N LEU A 124 19.03 -2.21 8.78
CA LEU A 124 18.61 -1.91 10.15
C LEU A 124 19.05 -0.51 10.59
N ASN A 125 20.31 -0.14 10.33
CA ASN A 125 20.84 1.18 10.66
C ASN A 125 20.06 2.29 9.94
N LEU A 126 19.72 2.10 8.66
CA LEU A 126 18.89 3.04 7.90
C LEU A 126 17.50 3.20 8.53
N LEU A 127 16.83 2.09 8.86
CA LEU A 127 15.51 2.12 9.47
C LEU A 127 15.53 2.79 10.85
N GLN A 128 16.49 2.43 11.71
CA GLN A 128 16.68 3.08 13.01
C GLN A 128 16.95 4.59 12.86
N LYS A 129 17.72 5.01 11.85
CA LYS A 129 17.96 6.42 11.53
C LYS A 129 16.63 7.12 11.20
N ILE A 130 15.82 6.54 10.32
CA ILE A 130 14.49 7.06 9.93
C ILE A 130 13.54 7.14 11.14
N MET A 131 13.51 6.10 11.97
CA MET A 131 12.63 6.04 13.15
C MET A 131 13.04 7.03 14.24
N LYS A 132 14.35 7.20 14.48
CA LYS A 132 14.87 8.21 15.43
C LYS A 132 14.67 9.63 14.94
N MET A 133 14.73 9.88 13.63
CA MET A 133 14.47 11.21 13.06
C MET A 133 13.12 11.80 13.47
N LYS A 134 12.11 10.93 13.63
CA LYS A 134 10.77 11.33 14.04
C LYS A 134 10.70 11.80 15.51
N ASN A 135 11.53 11.23 16.39
CA ASN A 135 11.46 11.46 17.83
C ASN A 135 12.29 12.67 18.28
N GLU A 136 13.26 13.10 17.48
CA GLU A 136 14.23 14.16 17.81
C GLU A 136 14.07 15.37 16.87
N GLU A 137 12.83 15.86 16.70
CA GLU A 137 12.51 16.90 15.71
C GLU A 137 13.22 18.25 15.98
N GLU A 138 13.57 18.55 17.24
CA GLU A 138 14.00 19.89 17.66
C GLU A 138 15.50 20.18 17.50
N GLU A 139 16.38 19.16 17.45
CA GLU A 139 17.85 19.36 17.52
C GLU A 139 18.60 19.09 16.21
N LYS A 140 17.90 18.79 15.11
CA LYS A 140 18.55 18.41 13.85
C LYS A 140 18.87 19.64 13.00
N GLU A 141 20.16 19.88 12.77
CA GLU A 141 20.65 20.82 11.77
C GLU A 141 21.16 20.11 10.50
N GLY A 142 21.16 20.83 9.37
CA GLY A 142 21.77 20.37 8.12
C GLY A 142 21.03 19.23 7.41
N GLU A 143 21.77 18.18 7.02
CA GLU A 143 21.29 17.08 6.17
C GLU A 143 20.17 16.25 6.83
N ALA A 144 20.25 16.03 8.15
CA ALA A 144 19.24 15.27 8.89
C ALA A 144 17.88 15.98 8.91
N LYS A 145 17.87 17.32 8.93
CA LYS A 145 16.63 18.11 8.81
C LYS A 145 16.01 17.95 7.43
N LYS A 146 16.82 18.01 6.37
CA LYS A 146 16.36 17.80 4.99
C LYS A 146 15.77 16.40 4.80
N GLU A 147 16.43 15.36 5.31
CA GLU A 147 15.93 13.99 5.25
C GLU A 147 14.60 13.82 5.99
N LEU A 148 14.44 14.50 7.13
CA LEU A 148 13.18 14.52 7.88
C LEU A 148 12.08 15.30 7.15
N GLU A 149 12.39 16.41 6.51
CA GLU A 149 11.45 17.15 5.65
C GLU A 149 11.02 16.31 4.44
N ASP A 150 11.95 15.61 3.80
CA ASP A 150 11.66 14.66 2.71
C ASP A 150 10.72 13.54 3.19
N LEU A 151 10.99 12.97 4.37
CA LEU A 151 10.14 11.95 4.98
C LEU A 151 8.74 12.47 5.28
N LYS A 152 8.63 13.67 5.87
CA LYS A 152 7.35 14.33 6.16
C LYS A 152 6.57 14.58 4.87
N ALA A 153 7.23 15.07 3.82
CA ALA A 153 6.61 15.29 2.52
C ALA A 153 6.09 13.99 1.90
N PHE A 154 6.87 12.91 1.97
CA PHE A 154 6.46 11.59 1.51
C PHE A 154 5.23 11.04 2.24
N VAL A 155 5.22 11.12 3.58
CA VAL A 155 4.09 10.68 4.41
C VAL A 155 2.86 11.51 4.06
N GLU A 156 3.01 12.83 3.91
CA GLU A 156 1.91 13.73 3.55
C GLU A 156 1.33 13.40 2.18
N GLU A 157 2.16 13.28 1.16
CA GLU A 157 1.75 12.95 -0.21
C GLU A 157 0.97 11.63 -0.26
N THR A 158 1.51 10.60 0.39
CA THR A 158 0.87 9.28 0.47
C THR A 158 -0.47 9.37 1.19
N THR A 159 -0.52 10.12 2.30
CA THR A 159 -1.74 10.33 3.09
C THR A 159 -2.82 11.05 2.29
N VAL A 160 -2.47 12.11 1.55
CA VAL A 160 -3.41 12.86 0.71
C VAL A 160 -3.97 11.97 -0.41
N ALA A 161 -3.13 11.19 -1.08
CA ALA A 161 -3.57 10.29 -2.16
C ALA A 161 -4.58 9.23 -1.67
N VAL A 162 -4.35 8.69 -0.46
CA VAL A 162 -5.30 7.78 0.20
C VAL A 162 -6.61 8.52 0.49
N TYR A 163 -6.56 9.70 1.10
CA TYR A 163 -7.78 10.41 1.49
C TYR A 163 -8.64 10.85 0.30
N ILE A 164 -8.05 11.22 -0.84
CA ILE A 164 -8.83 11.50 -2.06
C ILE A 164 -9.66 10.28 -2.47
N THR A 165 -9.09 9.09 -2.36
CA THR A 165 -9.79 7.85 -2.73
C THR A 165 -10.83 7.47 -1.69
N LEU A 166 -10.55 7.68 -0.40
CA LEU A 166 -11.51 7.49 0.68
C LEU A 166 -12.68 8.46 0.55
N ASP A 167 -12.44 9.74 0.29
CA ASP A 167 -13.49 10.76 0.10
C ASP A 167 -14.44 10.35 -1.04
N ARG A 168 -13.91 9.80 -2.14
CA ARG A 168 -14.75 9.24 -3.21
C ARG A 168 -15.59 8.05 -2.74
N LEU A 169 -15.02 7.14 -1.95
CA LEU A 169 -15.78 6.02 -1.37
C LEU A 169 -16.89 6.54 -0.45
N VAL A 170 -16.58 7.55 0.38
CA VAL A 170 -17.55 8.22 1.25
C VAL A 170 -18.71 8.79 0.46
N GLU A 171 -18.44 9.53 -0.61
CA GLU A 171 -19.47 10.09 -1.49
C GLU A 171 -20.36 8.98 -2.09
N GLU A 172 -19.75 7.86 -2.51
CA GLU A 172 -20.49 6.70 -3.03
C GLU A 172 -21.38 6.07 -1.96
N MET A 173 -20.91 6.00 -0.70
CA MET A 173 -21.67 5.49 0.44
C MET A 173 -22.80 6.44 0.87
N GLN A 174 -22.55 7.75 0.89
CA GLN A 174 -23.58 8.77 1.16
C GLN A 174 -24.65 8.77 0.07
N PHE A 175 -24.27 8.71 -1.19
CA PHE A 175 -25.22 8.59 -2.29
C PHE A 175 -26.10 7.35 -2.15
N ALA A 176 -25.52 6.22 -1.73
CA ALA A 176 -26.27 4.98 -1.47
C ALA A 176 -27.22 5.10 -0.26
N LYS A 177 -26.90 5.98 0.70
CA LYS A 177 -27.74 6.29 1.87
C LYS A 177 -28.89 7.23 1.53
N ASP A 178 -28.61 8.29 0.77
CA ASP A 178 -29.53 9.40 0.52
C ASP A 178 -30.58 9.08 -0.54
N LYS A 179 -30.29 8.15 -1.46
CA LYS A 179 -31.35 7.58 -2.30
C LYS A 179 -32.19 6.64 -1.44
N GLU A 180 -33.30 7.17 -0.93
CA GLU A 180 -34.38 6.40 -0.30
C GLU A 180 -34.71 5.19 -1.18
N TRP A 181 -34.33 4.01 -0.68
CA TRP A 181 -34.39 2.73 -1.37
C TRP A 181 -35.81 2.14 -1.43
N GLU A 182 -36.83 2.97 -1.22
CA GLU A 182 -38.25 2.58 -1.18
C GLU A 182 -38.69 1.79 -2.43
N GLU A 183 -38.00 1.90 -3.57
CA GLU A 183 -38.33 1.13 -4.78
C GLU A 183 -37.67 -0.26 -4.92
N VAL A 184 -36.72 -0.65 -4.06
CA VAL A 184 -36.08 -1.99 -4.13
C VAL A 184 -36.42 -2.86 -2.91
N GLU A 185 -37.42 -2.43 -2.15
CA GLU A 185 -37.88 -3.03 -0.89
C GLU A 185 -38.35 -4.50 -0.98
N MET A 186 -38.70 -5.04 -2.15
CA MET A 186 -39.17 -6.43 -2.19
C MET A 186 -38.03 -7.46 -2.18
N GLY A 187 -37.38 -7.64 -1.03
CA GLY A 187 -36.58 -8.84 -0.72
C GLY A 187 -35.15 -8.62 -0.23
N LEU A 188 -34.69 -7.36 -0.06
CA LEU A 188 -33.32 -7.06 0.38
C LEU A 188 -33.23 -6.35 1.74
N GLU A 189 -34.34 -6.11 2.44
CA GLU A 189 -34.41 -5.34 3.70
C GLU A 189 -33.32 -5.75 4.71
N ASN A 190 -33.23 -7.04 5.05
CA ASN A 190 -32.24 -7.54 6.01
C ASN A 190 -30.78 -7.37 5.56
N ILE A 191 -30.51 -7.46 4.24
CA ILE A 191 -29.17 -7.28 3.68
C ILE A 191 -28.79 -5.80 3.68
N VAL A 192 -29.75 -4.94 3.35
CA VAL A 192 -29.56 -3.48 3.30
C VAL A 192 -29.37 -2.93 4.71
N GLU A 193 -30.20 -3.30 5.69
CA GLU A 193 -30.09 -2.77 7.06
C GLU A 193 -28.75 -3.14 7.73
N LYS A 194 -28.36 -4.42 7.64
CA LYS A 194 -27.08 -4.89 8.18
C LYS A 194 -25.90 -4.29 7.42
N GLY A 195 -25.99 -4.25 6.08
CA GLY A 195 -24.97 -3.67 5.22
C GLY A 195 -24.76 -2.18 5.49
N MET A 196 -25.85 -1.41 5.63
CA MET A 196 -25.83 0.03 5.93
C MET A 196 -25.21 0.33 7.28
N SER A 197 -25.55 -0.44 8.31
CA SER A 197 -24.99 -0.26 9.65
C SER A 197 -23.47 -0.49 9.67
N GLN A 198 -23.00 -1.54 8.97
CA GLN A 198 -21.57 -1.80 8.80
C GLN A 198 -20.89 -0.67 7.99
N LEU A 199 -21.55 -0.19 6.94
CA LEU A 199 -21.06 0.88 6.09
C LEU A 199 -20.89 2.21 6.85
N ILE A 200 -21.84 2.54 7.72
CA ILE A 200 -21.79 3.72 8.59
C ILE A 200 -20.63 3.59 9.58
N ALA A 201 -20.44 2.42 10.21
CA ALA A 201 -19.32 2.20 11.12
C ALA A 201 -17.96 2.32 10.42
N ASP A 202 -17.86 1.79 9.20
CA ASP A 202 -16.66 1.89 8.38
C ASP A 202 -16.38 3.34 7.96
N TYR A 203 -17.43 4.08 7.60
CA TYR A 203 -17.34 5.51 7.31
C TYR A 203 -16.83 6.31 8.51
N GLU A 204 -17.41 6.10 9.70
CA GLU A 204 -16.97 6.75 10.93
C GLU A 204 -15.52 6.42 11.28
N TYR A 205 -15.08 5.18 11.04
CA TYR A 205 -13.69 4.77 11.20
C TYR A 205 -12.75 5.57 10.29
N LEU A 206 -13.09 5.69 9.00
CA LEU A 206 -12.28 6.44 8.02
C LEU A 206 -12.22 7.94 8.32
N LEU A 207 -13.34 8.55 8.75
CA LEU A 207 -13.33 9.95 9.19
C LEU A 207 -12.43 10.14 10.40
N LYS A 208 -12.49 9.21 11.36
CA LYS A 208 -11.66 9.25 12.57
C LYS A 208 -10.17 9.08 12.24
N MET A 209 -9.82 8.27 11.25
CA MET A 209 -8.45 8.20 10.73
C MET A 209 -7.96 9.57 10.23
N LYS A 210 -8.78 10.25 9.42
CA LYS A 210 -8.50 11.57 8.86
C LYS A 210 -8.34 12.64 9.94
N GLU A 211 -9.23 12.63 10.92
CA GLU A 211 -9.18 13.54 12.06
C GLU A 211 -7.92 13.35 12.89
N MET A 212 -7.54 12.12 13.20
CA MET A 212 -6.30 11.84 13.93
C MET A 212 -5.04 12.28 13.16
N ASP A 213 -4.97 12.07 11.84
CA ASP A 213 -3.86 12.59 11.04
C ASP A 213 -3.77 14.12 11.11
N LYS A 214 -4.92 14.80 11.12
CA LYS A 214 -4.98 16.25 11.28
C LYS A 214 -4.53 16.69 12.68
N GLU A 215 -5.02 16.03 13.73
CA GLU A 215 -4.59 16.29 15.11
C GLU A 215 -3.09 16.08 15.28
N LEU A 216 -2.52 15.02 14.70
CA LEU A 216 -1.07 14.77 14.75
C LEU A 216 -0.28 15.89 14.09
N LYS A 217 -0.78 16.48 12.99
CA LYS A 217 -0.16 17.65 12.35
C LYS A 217 -0.28 18.92 13.18
N GLU A 218 -1.41 19.11 13.87
CA GLU A 218 -1.65 20.28 14.71
C GLU A 218 -0.86 20.24 16.01
N ARG A 219 -0.73 19.07 16.65
CA ARG A 219 0.12 18.88 17.84
C ARG A 219 1.58 19.22 17.56
N LYS A 220 2.10 18.89 16.38
CA LYS A 220 3.47 19.27 15.98
C LYS A 220 3.70 20.79 15.89
N LYS A 221 2.64 21.61 15.88
CA LYS A 221 2.76 23.07 15.84
C LYS A 221 2.65 23.73 17.21
N GLY A 222 2.23 22.99 18.26
CA GLY A 222 2.07 23.50 19.61
C GLY A 222 2.92 22.71 20.60
N GLU A 223 3.75 23.40 21.37
CA GLU A 223 4.83 22.92 22.26
C GLU A 223 4.42 21.96 23.42
N GLU A 224 3.29 21.23 23.36
CA GLU A 224 2.92 20.22 24.36
C GLU A 224 3.40 18.80 23.95
N GLU A 225 4.72 18.56 23.98
CA GLU A 225 5.32 17.24 23.65
C GLU A 225 5.04 16.11 24.68
N GLY A 226 4.36 16.38 25.79
CA GLY A 226 4.30 15.45 26.92
C GLY A 226 3.16 14.41 26.91
N LYS A 227 2.13 14.55 26.08
CA LYS A 227 0.97 13.63 26.10
C LYS A 227 1.12 12.58 25.02
N GLY A 228 1.73 11.45 25.41
CA GLY A 228 1.78 10.25 24.58
C GLY A 228 0.41 9.95 23.94
N ILE A 229 0.42 9.55 22.68
CA ILE A 229 -0.78 9.21 21.92
C ILE A 229 -1.53 8.15 22.73
N GLN A 230 -2.74 8.48 23.21
CA GLN A 230 -3.60 7.48 23.81
C GLN A 230 -3.84 6.39 22.76
N MET A 231 -3.66 5.13 23.15
CA MET A 231 -3.92 3.96 22.30
C MET A 231 -5.40 3.97 21.88
N THR A 232 -5.71 4.61 20.76
CA THR A 232 -7.02 4.56 20.13
C THR A 232 -7.10 3.29 19.30
N SER A 233 -8.30 2.74 19.11
CA SER A 233 -8.54 1.59 18.23
C SER A 233 -8.37 1.90 16.74
N VAL A 234 -8.12 3.17 16.40
CA VAL A 234 -8.01 3.65 15.03
C VAL A 234 -6.56 4.01 14.79
N VAL A 235 -6.02 3.61 13.64
CA VAL A 235 -4.64 3.92 13.26
C VAL A 235 -4.67 4.93 12.11
N PRO A 236 -4.05 6.11 12.23
CA PRO A 236 -4.00 7.08 11.14
C PRO A 236 -3.17 6.57 9.96
N VAL A 237 -3.33 7.14 8.75
CA VAL A 237 -2.59 6.70 7.55
C VAL A 237 -1.09 6.88 7.74
N SER A 238 -0.67 8.00 8.34
CA SER A 238 0.73 8.22 8.71
C SER A 238 1.24 7.14 9.67
N GLY A 239 0.39 6.67 10.58
CA GLY A 239 0.68 5.55 11.47
C GLY A 239 0.91 4.24 10.72
N LEU A 240 0.12 3.95 9.68
CA LEU A 240 0.29 2.76 8.84
C LEU A 240 1.59 2.79 8.04
N VAL A 241 1.97 3.94 7.49
CA VAL A 241 3.28 4.11 6.82
C VAL A 241 4.42 3.82 7.80
N MET A 242 4.37 4.40 9.00
CA MET A 242 5.39 4.16 10.03
C MET A 242 5.40 2.72 10.53
N ALA A 243 4.24 2.08 10.63
CA ALA A 243 4.13 0.67 11.00
C ALA A 243 4.86 -0.22 10.00
N ARG A 244 4.85 0.13 8.70
CA ARG A 244 5.61 -0.62 7.69
C ARG A 244 7.12 -0.54 7.92
N PHE A 245 7.66 0.63 8.24
CA PHE A 245 9.09 0.77 8.56
C PHE A 245 9.47 0.01 9.83
N HIS A 246 8.61 0.04 10.85
CA HIS A 246 8.82 -0.72 12.08
C HIS A 246 8.79 -2.23 11.83
N ILE A 247 7.92 -2.73 10.95
CA ILE A 247 7.91 -4.16 10.55
C ILE A 247 9.26 -4.55 9.95
N TYR A 248 9.77 -3.78 8.98
CA TYR A 248 11.09 -4.03 8.40
C TYR A 248 12.22 -3.96 9.43
N GLU A 249 12.11 -3.06 10.41
CA GLU A 249 13.09 -2.95 11.50
C GLU A 249 13.11 -4.21 12.35
N CYS A 250 11.93 -4.69 12.75
CA CYS A 250 11.78 -5.94 13.50
C CYS A 250 12.29 -7.16 12.73
N GLU A 251 12.00 -7.27 11.42
CA GLU A 251 12.48 -8.36 10.58
C GLU A 251 14.01 -8.35 10.49
N CYS A 252 14.63 -7.20 10.23
CA CYS A 252 16.09 -7.06 10.20
C CYS A 252 16.72 -7.40 11.56
N GLN A 253 16.15 -6.88 12.65
CA GLN A 253 16.63 -7.15 14.01
C GLN A 253 16.55 -8.65 14.33
N THR A 254 15.41 -9.28 14.04
CA THR A 254 15.20 -10.71 14.27
C THR A 254 16.20 -11.55 13.47
N ALA A 255 16.45 -11.20 12.20
CA ALA A 255 17.45 -11.89 11.39
C ALA A 255 18.88 -11.76 11.99
N LEU A 256 19.26 -10.58 12.50
CA LEU A 256 20.56 -10.41 13.16
C LEU A 256 20.65 -11.22 14.45
N ASP A 257 19.59 -11.24 15.26
CA ASP A 257 19.56 -11.99 16.52
C ASP A 257 19.74 -13.49 16.28
N ILE A 258 19.15 -14.03 15.20
CA ILE A 258 19.28 -15.44 14.83
C ILE A 258 20.68 -15.74 14.26
N TRP A 259 21.18 -14.94 13.33
CA TRP A 259 22.32 -15.32 12.49
C TRP A 259 23.66 -14.66 12.89
N ASP A 260 23.68 -13.46 13.51
CA ASP A 260 24.92 -12.80 13.95
C ASP A 260 25.54 -13.52 15.16
N VAL A 261 24.72 -14.11 16.03
CA VAL A 261 25.17 -14.90 17.18
C VAL A 261 25.84 -16.21 16.73
N GLN A 262 25.26 -16.89 15.74
CA GLN A 262 25.82 -18.14 15.20
C GLN A 262 27.21 -17.92 14.59
N ASN A 263 27.38 -16.83 13.83
CA ASN A 263 28.65 -16.48 13.23
C ASN A 263 29.74 -16.13 14.27
N LYS A 264 29.34 -15.51 15.40
CA LYS A 264 30.28 -15.23 16.49
C LYS A 264 30.72 -16.51 17.18
N ALA A 265 29.78 -17.42 17.48
CA ALA A 265 30.08 -18.70 18.12
C ALA A 265 31.05 -19.55 17.28
N SER A 266 30.81 -19.68 15.97
CA SER A 266 31.72 -20.44 15.09
C SER A 266 33.12 -19.83 15.00
N SER A 267 33.24 -18.50 15.11
CA SER A 267 34.53 -17.81 15.03
C SER A 267 35.39 -17.90 16.30
N GLU A 268 34.77 -18.20 17.45
CA GLU A 268 35.45 -18.36 18.73
C GLU A 268 35.96 -19.78 18.93
N GLU A 269 35.22 -20.79 18.46
CA GLU A 269 35.66 -22.20 18.50
C GLU A 269 36.94 -22.41 17.67
N ASP A 270 37.02 -21.86 16.46
CA ASP A 270 38.20 -21.94 15.60
C ASP A 270 39.46 -21.27 16.21
N LYS A 271 39.29 -20.24 17.05
CA LYS A 271 40.42 -19.58 17.73
C LYS A 271 40.92 -20.38 18.93
N SER A 272 40.05 -21.17 19.55
CA SER A 272 40.41 -21.98 20.73
C SER A 272 41.22 -23.23 20.34
N GLU A 273 40.95 -23.86 19.19
CA GLU A 273 41.73 -25.01 18.74
C GLU A 273 43.14 -24.61 18.26
N ILE A 274 43.29 -23.43 17.64
CA ILE A 274 44.59 -22.95 17.16
C ILE A 274 45.52 -22.54 18.33
N SER A 275 44.96 -22.06 19.45
CA SER A 275 45.78 -21.71 20.62
C SER A 275 46.27 -22.95 21.39
N GLU A 276 45.45 -24.00 21.52
CA GLU A 276 45.90 -25.24 22.17
C GLU A 276 46.95 -26.01 21.36
N GLU A 277 46.89 -25.98 20.03
CA GLU A 277 47.87 -26.67 19.20
C GLU A 277 49.22 -25.92 19.07
N SER A 278 49.20 -24.60 19.22
CA SER A 278 50.43 -23.79 19.26
C SER A 278 51.19 -23.93 20.58
N ASP A 279 50.49 -24.13 21.71
CA ASP A 279 51.13 -24.42 23.00
C ASP A 279 51.72 -25.84 23.07
N LYS A 280 51.11 -26.84 22.42
CA LYS A 280 51.70 -28.19 22.31
C LYS A 280 52.98 -28.22 21.48
N LYS A 281 53.06 -27.44 20.38
CA LYS A 281 54.27 -27.40 19.54
C LYS A 281 55.43 -26.67 20.22
N GLN A 282 55.19 -25.66 21.05
CA GLN A 282 56.25 -25.04 21.86
C GLN A 282 56.78 -25.95 22.98
N GLY A 283 55.95 -26.89 23.47
CA GLY A 283 56.40 -27.94 24.41
C GLY A 283 57.39 -28.92 23.78
N GLU A 284 57.07 -29.46 22.60
CA GLU A 284 57.92 -30.43 21.90
C GLU A 284 59.23 -29.83 21.36
N GLU A 285 59.23 -28.55 20.97
CA GLU A 285 60.44 -27.87 20.50
C GLU A 285 61.38 -27.50 21.66
N LYS A 286 60.85 -27.24 22.87
CA LYS A 286 61.67 -27.12 24.09
C LYS A 286 62.31 -28.44 24.50
N GLU A 287 61.62 -29.57 24.38
CA GLU A 287 62.22 -30.88 24.70
C GLU A 287 63.31 -31.28 23.69
N ARG A 288 63.17 -30.96 22.40
CA ARG A 288 64.25 -31.18 21.42
C ARG A 288 65.47 -30.27 21.66
N ASN A 289 65.27 -29.06 22.18
CA ASN A 289 66.37 -28.14 22.46
C ASN A 289 67.13 -28.45 23.78
N ILE A 290 66.53 -29.19 24.72
CA ILE A 290 67.20 -29.63 25.96
C ILE A 290 68.16 -30.80 25.71
N LEU A 291 67.91 -31.66 24.70
CA LEU A 291 68.81 -32.77 24.33
C LEU A 291 69.95 -32.37 23.38
N GLY A 292 69.95 -31.15 22.83
CA GLY A 292 70.98 -30.68 21.89
C GLY A 292 72.13 -29.87 22.52
N ARG A 293 72.04 -29.47 23.79
CA ARG A 293 72.94 -28.44 24.37
C ARG A 293 73.97 -29.00 25.35
N SER A 294 74.66 -30.07 24.95
CA SER A 294 75.84 -30.62 25.63
C SER A 294 77.03 -30.76 24.68
N ARG A 295 77.47 -29.67 24.05
CA ARG A 295 78.85 -29.52 23.51
C ARG A 295 79.04 -28.12 22.91
N SER A 296 79.75 -27.26 23.63
CA SER A 296 80.92 -26.49 23.13
C SER A 296 81.27 -25.37 24.13
N MET A 297 82.23 -25.68 25.01
CA MET A 297 83.14 -24.68 25.56
C MET A 297 84.22 -24.43 24.51
N SER A 298 84.39 -23.19 24.05
CA SER A 298 85.69 -22.56 23.73
C SER A 298 85.51 -21.22 23.02
N ASP A 299 86.25 -20.22 23.50
CA ASP A 299 86.65 -18.96 22.85
C ASP A 299 85.55 -17.97 22.44
N GLY A 300 85.69 -16.65 22.59
CA GLY A 300 86.85 -15.80 22.88
C GLY A 300 86.71 -14.51 22.07
N GLY A 301 86.91 -13.33 22.71
CA GLY A 301 86.97 -12.00 22.08
C GLY A 301 85.60 -11.41 21.67
N GLY A 302 85.32 -10.12 21.74
CA GLY A 302 86.14 -8.91 21.83
C GLY A 302 85.51 -7.84 20.92
N GLY A 303 85.48 -6.58 21.35
CA GLY A 303 85.13 -5.39 20.55
C GLY A 303 83.66 -4.98 20.62
N GLU A 304 83.27 -3.80 21.12
CA GLU A 304 83.59 -2.40 20.72
C GLU A 304 82.46 -1.75 19.89
N THR A 305 81.93 -0.66 20.46
CA THR A 305 81.47 0.59 19.81
C THR A 305 80.23 0.60 18.90
N GLY A 306 79.43 1.66 19.04
CA GLY A 306 78.76 2.28 17.89
C GLY A 306 77.37 2.86 18.12
N SER A 307 77.31 4.18 18.29
CA SER A 307 76.13 5.06 18.17
C SER A 307 75.26 4.80 16.93
N PHE A 308 73.95 5.04 17.03
CA PHE A 308 73.28 6.32 16.66
C PHE A 308 71.82 6.32 17.12
#